data_AF-A0A7S4HXK2-F1
#
_entry.id   AF-A0A7S4HXK2-F1
#
_cell.length_a   1.000
_cell.length_b   1.000
_cell.length_c   1.000
_cell.angle_alpha   90.00
_cell.angle_beta   90.00
_cell.angle_gamma   90.00
#
_symmetry.space_group_name_H-M   'P 1'
#
loop_
_entity.id
_entity.type
_entity.pdbx_description
1 polymer ?
#
loop_
_entity_poly.entity_id
_entity_poly.type
_entity_poly.pdbx_seq_one_letter_code
_entity_poly.pdbx_strand_id
1 'polypeptide(L)'
;MPVPFPYYHVLKLMLLASLLAMSYAICQLMEESKGISFFIFAIVAAIMLGLEEISVAMADPFGNDDTDFDTDEMTRYCYEATVALLRDSNYEGETARWAFAKESELPEDVGDPVNQILPKRIRRNSTLGVLVEKVGEAALAVYDWGKFTMDAEARTYSNRLATNEVISTVEHVRRATLSASVHQFSQG
;
A
#
# COMPACT_ATOMS: atom_id res chain seq x y z
N MET A 1 -8.09 16.10 -24.76
CA MET A 1 -6.77 16.59 -25.20
C MET A 1 -5.75 16.06 -24.22
N PRO A 2 -4.67 15.40 -24.68
CA PRO A 2 -3.70 14.81 -23.77
C PRO A 2 -3.08 15.89 -22.88
N VAL A 3 -2.84 15.55 -21.61
CA VAL A 3 -2.17 16.44 -20.67
C VAL A 3 -0.79 16.80 -21.25
N PRO A 4 -0.36 18.09 -21.20
CA PRO A 4 0.91 18.46 -21.79
C PRO A 4 2.07 17.70 -21.14
N PHE A 5 2.95 17.13 -21.96
CA PHE A 5 4.09 16.30 -21.55
C PHE A 5 4.92 16.86 -20.37
N PRO A 6 5.22 18.17 -20.28
CA PRO A 6 5.98 18.70 -19.15
C PRO A 6 5.31 18.51 -17.78
N TYR A 7 3.97 18.54 -17.71
CA TYR A 7 3.26 18.37 -16.44
C TYR A 7 3.46 16.99 -15.84
N TYR A 8 3.49 15.95 -16.69
CA TYR A 8 3.73 14.58 -16.24
C TYR A 8 5.10 14.45 -15.54
N HIS A 9 6.15 15.02 -16.12
CA HIS A 9 7.47 14.99 -15.53
C HIS A 9 7.57 15.79 -14.23
N VAL A 10 6.90 16.95 -14.15
CA VAL A 10 6.88 17.75 -12.92
C VAL A 10 6.17 17.00 -11.79
N LEU A 11 5.06 16.31 -12.07
CA LEU A 11 4.34 15.49 -11.08
C LEU A 11 5.20 14.33 -10.56
N LYS A 12 5.85 13.59 -11.47
CA LYS A 12 6.80 12.52 -11.12
C LYS A 12 7.95 13.03 -10.25
N LEU A 13 8.51 14.19 -10.61
CA LEU A 13 9.59 14.81 -9.84
C LEU A 13 9.12 15.24 -8.45
N MET A 14 7.92 15.83 -8.36
CA MET A 14 7.34 16.24 -7.07
C MET A 14 7.10 15.03 -6.16
N LEU A 15 6.53 13.94 -6.71
CA LEU A 15 6.34 12.68 -5.97
C LEU A 15 7.67 12.12 -5.45
N LEU A 16 8.70 12.09 -6.30
CA LEU A 16 10.04 11.63 -5.92
C LEU A 16 10.66 12.51 -4.83
N ALA A 17 10.52 13.84 -4.94
CA ALA A 17 10.99 14.77 -3.93
C ALA A 17 10.26 14.58 -2.59
N SER A 18 8.95 14.33 -2.61
CA SER A 18 8.17 14.02 -1.40
C SER A 18 8.59 12.70 -0.76
N LEU A 19 8.83 11.64 -1.54
CA LEU A 19 9.33 10.37 -1.03
C LEU A 19 10.73 10.50 -0.41
N LEU A 20 11.63 11.27 -1.04
CA LEU A 20 12.96 11.56 -0.49
C LEU A 20 12.86 12.32 0.83
N ALA A 21 12.05 13.38 0.89
CA ALA A 21 11.85 14.15 2.12
C ALA A 21 11.28 13.27 3.25
N MET A 22 10.33 12.39 2.93
CA MET A 22 9.75 11.46 3.90
C MET A 22 10.76 10.42 4.38
N SER A 23 11.59 9.88 3.47
CA SER A 23 12.64 8.93 3.82
C SER A 23 13.65 9.52 4.81
N TYR A 24 14.03 10.78 4.60
CA TYR A 24 14.90 11.53 5.49
C TYR A 24 14.25 11.71 6.87
N ALA A 25 12.99 12.16 6.91
CA ALA A 25 12.27 12.37 8.17
C ALA A 25 12.13 11.09 9.00
N ILE A 26 11.78 9.96 8.36
CA ILE A 26 11.63 8.66 9.04
C ILE A 26 12.98 8.17 9.56
N CYS A 27 14.06 8.35 8.79
CA CYS A 27 15.40 7.95 9.20
C CYS A 27 15.88 8.71 10.45
N GLN A 28 15.53 9.99 10.57
CA GLN A 28 15.90 10.80 11.74
C GLN A 28 15.02 10.53 12.97
N LEU A 29 13.75 10.15 12.77
CA LEU A 29 12.83 9.90 13.88
C LEU A 29 13.11 8.58 14.62
N MET A 30 13.69 7.58 13.94
CA MET A 30 13.82 6.22 14.45
C MET A 30 15.28 5.71 14.41
N GLU A 31 16.18 6.45 15.06
CA GLU A 31 17.61 6.12 15.11
C GLU A 31 17.89 4.76 15.77
N GLU A 32 17.08 4.35 16.76
CA GLU A 32 17.28 3.12 17.53
C GLU A 32 16.75 1.85 16.84
N SER A 33 15.88 1.97 15.82
CA SER A 33 15.18 0.80 15.23
C SER A 33 15.09 0.86 13.70
N LYS A 34 16.27 0.89 13.05
CA LYS A 34 16.43 1.07 11.59
C LYS A 34 15.61 0.08 10.75
N GLY A 35 15.43 -1.16 11.23
CA GLY A 35 14.64 -2.18 10.53
C GLY A 35 13.16 -1.82 10.40
N ILE A 36 12.55 -1.31 11.48
CA ILE A 36 11.13 -0.92 11.51
C ILE A 36 10.91 0.32 10.64
N SER A 37 11.82 1.29 10.68
CA SER A 37 11.75 2.53 9.89
C SER A 37 11.74 2.24 8.39
N PHE A 38 12.60 1.31 7.95
CA PHE A 38 12.63 0.87 6.56
C PHE A 38 11.31 0.23 6.12
N PHE A 39 10.73 -0.63 6.96
CA PHE A 39 9.46 -1.29 6.67
C PHE A 39 8.30 -0.29 6.54
N ILE A 40 8.20 0.67 7.47
CA ILE A 40 7.18 1.73 7.41
C ILE A 40 7.36 2.57 6.15
N PHE A 41 8.60 2.96 5.82
CA PHE A 41 8.88 3.71 4.60
C PHE A 41 8.48 2.93 3.34
N ALA A 42 8.77 1.62 3.27
CA ALA A 42 8.39 0.78 2.15
C ALA A 42 6.87 0.74 1.93
N ILE A 43 6.08 0.64 3.01
CA ILE A 43 4.61 0.70 2.94
C ILE A 43 4.13 2.05 2.42
N VAL A 44 4.65 3.15 2.97
CA VAL A 44 4.27 4.51 2.54
C VAL A 44 4.63 4.73 1.08
N ALA A 45 5.82 4.31 0.65
CA ALA A 45 6.25 4.39 -0.74
C ALA A 45 5.33 3.58 -1.66
N ALA A 46 4.98 2.35 -1.27
CA ALA A 46 4.06 1.51 -2.05
C ALA A 46 2.67 2.15 -2.21
N ILE A 47 2.13 2.76 -1.14
CA ILE A 47 0.85 3.48 -1.20
C ILE A 47 0.93 4.68 -2.15
N MET A 48 1.97 5.51 -2.02
CA MET A 48 2.13 6.72 -2.82
C MET A 48 2.34 6.40 -4.31
N LEU A 49 3.13 5.36 -4.62
CA LEU A 49 3.32 4.89 -5.99
C LEU A 49 2.04 4.25 -6.57
N GLY A 50 1.33 3.44 -5.77
CA GLY A 50 0.07 2.84 -6.21
C GLY A 50 -1.03 3.88 -6.49
N LEU A 51 -1.13 4.91 -5.65
CA LEU A 51 -2.05 6.04 -5.89
C LEU A 51 -1.72 6.78 -7.19
N GLU A 52 -0.44 6.87 -7.54
CA GLU A 52 -0.01 7.47 -8.78
C GLU A 52 -0.42 6.65 -10.00
N GLU A 53 -0.20 5.34 -9.98
CA GLU A 53 -0.61 4.43 -11.07
C GLU A 53 -2.12 4.47 -11.29
N ILE A 54 -2.90 4.47 -10.20
CA ILE A 54 -4.37 4.63 -10.27
C ILE A 54 -4.73 5.99 -10.89
N SER A 55 -4.04 7.06 -10.50
CA SER A 55 -4.30 8.40 -11.05
C SER A 55 -4.01 8.47 -12.56
N VAL A 56 -3.00 7.72 -13.03
CA VAL A 56 -2.68 7.62 -14.47
C VAL A 56 -3.75 6.83 -15.21
N ALA A 57 -4.18 5.67 -14.68
CA ALA A 57 -5.27 4.89 -15.28
C ALA A 57 -6.56 5.70 -15.36
N MET A 58 -6.88 6.48 -14.33
CA MET A 58 -8.07 7.35 -14.33
C MET A 58 -7.96 8.58 -15.23
N ALA A 59 -6.75 8.94 -15.71
CA ALA A 59 -6.56 10.14 -16.52
C ALA A 59 -7.09 9.96 -17.96
N ASP A 60 -7.18 8.71 -18.45
CA ASP A 60 -7.73 8.39 -19.77
C ASP A 60 -8.79 7.27 -19.69
N PRO A 61 -10.02 7.57 -19.25
CA PRO A 61 -11.03 6.56 -18.96
C PRO A 61 -11.67 5.93 -20.21
N PHE A 62 -11.21 6.31 -21.41
CA PHE A 62 -11.70 5.80 -22.69
C PHE A 62 -10.59 5.06 -23.46
N GLY A 63 -9.53 4.66 -22.76
CA GLY A 63 -8.45 3.86 -23.31
C GLY A 63 -8.85 2.39 -23.48
N ASN A 64 -7.86 1.52 -23.36
CA ASN A 64 -8.01 0.07 -23.42
C ASN A 64 -7.58 -0.60 -22.10
N ASP A 65 -7.48 0.15 -21.01
CA ASP A 65 -7.12 -0.37 -19.71
C ASP A 65 -8.31 -1.12 -19.10
N ASP A 66 -8.02 -2.06 -18.20
CA ASP A 66 -9.05 -2.90 -17.55
C ASP A 66 -10.07 -2.09 -16.73
N THR A 67 -9.72 -0.86 -16.37
CA THR A 67 -10.54 0.06 -15.59
C THR A 67 -11.32 1.06 -16.44
N ASP A 68 -11.17 1.02 -17.77
CA ASP A 68 -11.79 1.96 -18.68
C ASP A 68 -13.25 1.62 -18.98
N PHE A 69 -13.98 2.60 -19.51
CA PHE A 69 -15.36 2.39 -19.94
C PHE A 69 -15.42 1.60 -21.25
N ASP A 70 -16.26 0.57 -21.31
CA ASP A 70 -16.58 -0.12 -22.56
C ASP A 70 -17.49 0.78 -23.42
N THR A 71 -16.84 1.65 -24.21
CA THR A 71 -17.53 2.61 -25.07
C THR A 71 -18.30 1.95 -26.20
N ASP A 72 -17.88 0.76 -26.64
CA ASP A 72 -18.56 -0.03 -27.67
C ASP A 72 -19.90 -0.56 -27.12
N GLU A 73 -19.88 -1.13 -25.92
CA GLU A 73 -21.11 -1.59 -25.24
C GLU A 73 -22.05 -0.41 -24.94
N MET A 74 -21.52 0.70 -24.43
CA MET A 74 -22.31 1.90 -24.13
C MET A 74 -22.97 2.46 -25.41
N THR A 75 -22.22 2.56 -26.52
CA THR A 75 -22.75 3.09 -27.77
C THR A 75 -23.80 2.16 -28.36
N ARG A 76 -23.56 0.85 -28.32
CA ARG A 76 -24.53 -0.15 -28.75
C ARG A 76 -25.84 -0.05 -27.94
N TYR A 77 -25.73 0.07 -26.62
CA TYR A 77 -26.89 0.23 -25.74
C TYR A 77 -27.68 1.50 -26.07
N CYS A 78 -27.01 2.65 -26.21
CA CYS A 78 -27.65 3.91 -26.59
C CYS A 78 -28.34 3.82 -27.96
N TYR A 79 -27.72 3.13 -28.92
CA TYR A 79 -28.29 2.91 -30.24
C TYR A 79 -29.55 2.04 -30.19
N GLU A 80 -29.48 0.88 -29.53
CA GLU A 80 -30.63 -0.03 -29.35
C GLU A 80 -31.80 0.67 -28.65
N ALA A 81 -31.52 1.44 -27.59
CA ALA A 81 -32.51 2.23 -26.87
C ALA A 81 -33.16 3.29 -27.76
N THR A 82 -32.37 4.02 -28.55
CA THR A 82 -32.88 5.05 -29.47
C THR A 82 -33.74 4.43 -30.58
N VAL A 83 -33.30 3.30 -31.16
CA VAL A 83 -34.07 2.56 -32.17
C VAL A 83 -35.38 2.04 -31.60
N ALA A 84 -35.38 1.52 -30.37
CA ALA A 84 -36.59 1.07 -29.70
C ALA A 84 -37.59 2.23 -29.51
N LEU A 85 -37.12 3.38 -29.03
CA LEU A 85 -37.94 4.58 -28.86
C LEU A 85 -38.50 5.12 -30.18
N LEU A 86 -37.72 5.10 -31.26
CA LEU A 86 -38.17 5.58 -32.57
C LEU A 86 -39.13 4.61 -33.27
N ARG A 87 -38.98 3.30 -33.03
CA ARG A 87 -39.87 2.28 -33.60
C ARG A 87 -41.22 2.23 -32.91
N ASP A 88 -41.32 2.72 -31.69
CA ASP A 88 -42.59 2.82 -30.99
C ASP A 88 -43.39 4.04 -31.49
N SER A 89 -43.99 3.90 -32.68
CA SER A 89 -44.82 4.92 -33.29
C SER A 89 -46.15 5.15 -32.55
N ASN A 90 -46.44 4.39 -31.49
CA ASN A 90 -47.67 4.46 -30.69
C ASN A 90 -47.42 5.03 -29.28
N TYR A 91 -46.29 5.70 -29.05
CA TYR A 91 -45.96 6.39 -27.79
C TYR A 91 -46.80 7.67 -27.58
N GLU A 92 -48.12 7.55 -27.58
CA GLU A 92 -49.02 8.59 -27.08
C GLU A 92 -49.18 8.44 -25.55
N GLY A 93 -48.31 9.12 -24.78
CA GLY A 93 -48.68 9.63 -23.45
C GLY A 93 -48.46 8.77 -22.20
N GLU A 94 -48.05 7.50 -22.28
CA GLU A 94 -47.96 6.63 -21.08
C GLU A 94 -46.54 6.42 -20.51
N THR A 95 -45.57 7.21 -20.96
CA THR A 95 -44.14 6.85 -20.86
C THR A 95 -43.38 7.42 -19.68
N ALA A 96 -43.91 8.46 -19.04
CA ALA A 96 -43.48 8.81 -17.69
C ALA A 96 -43.86 7.70 -16.68
N ARG A 97 -44.88 6.90 -16.97
CA ARG A 97 -45.44 5.94 -15.99
C ARG A 97 -44.61 4.66 -15.89
N TRP A 98 -44.07 4.12 -16.98
CA TRP A 98 -43.25 2.90 -16.93
C TRP A 98 -41.79 3.14 -16.50
N ALA A 99 -41.24 4.35 -16.67
CA ALA A 99 -39.92 4.68 -16.14
C ALA A 99 -39.90 4.70 -14.60
N PHE A 100 -40.98 5.17 -13.96
CA PHE A 100 -41.13 5.14 -12.49
C PHE A 100 -41.76 3.84 -11.96
N ALA A 101 -42.70 3.22 -12.68
CA ALA A 101 -43.38 2.01 -12.19
C ALA A 101 -42.48 0.77 -12.24
N LYS A 102 -41.50 0.72 -13.15
CA LYS A 102 -40.56 -0.42 -13.22
C LYS A 102 -39.50 -0.39 -12.11
N GLU A 103 -39.33 0.75 -11.44
CA GLU A 103 -38.50 0.88 -10.24
C GLU A 103 -39.25 0.43 -8.97
N SER A 104 -40.60 0.38 -8.99
CA SER A 104 -41.43 -0.07 -7.86
C SER A 104 -41.91 -1.52 -7.90
N GLU A 105 -41.75 -2.25 -9.03
CA GLU A 105 -42.23 -3.64 -9.19
C GLU A 105 -41.09 -4.66 -9.41
N LEU A 106 -39.83 -4.27 -9.16
CA LEU A 106 -38.74 -5.24 -9.16
C LEU A 106 -38.93 -6.20 -7.97
N PRO A 107 -39.00 -7.53 -8.19
CA PRO A 107 -39.15 -8.48 -7.11
C PRO A 107 -37.97 -8.32 -6.15
N GLU A 108 -38.23 -8.23 -4.84
CA GLU A 108 -37.18 -8.18 -3.79
C GLU A 108 -36.18 -9.35 -3.86
N ASP A 109 -36.46 -10.39 -4.67
CA ASP A 109 -35.64 -11.58 -4.88
C ASP A 109 -35.07 -11.71 -6.31
N VAL A 110 -35.21 -10.69 -7.18
CA VAL A 110 -34.39 -10.60 -8.40
C VAL A 110 -33.08 -9.94 -8.00
N GLY A 111 -32.16 -10.78 -7.51
CA GLY A 111 -30.84 -10.37 -7.04
C GLY A 111 -30.25 -9.25 -7.89
N ASP A 112 -30.08 -8.09 -7.22
CA ASP A 112 -29.68 -6.79 -7.72
C ASP A 112 -29.36 -6.76 -9.22
N PRO A 113 -30.23 -6.20 -10.09
CA PRO A 113 -29.84 -5.92 -11.48
C PRO A 113 -28.63 -4.96 -11.54
N VAL A 114 -28.37 -4.21 -10.47
CA VAL A 114 -27.13 -3.44 -10.28
C VAL A 114 -25.90 -4.36 -10.21
N ASN A 115 -25.99 -5.55 -9.63
CA ASN A 115 -24.93 -6.56 -9.63
C ASN A 115 -24.85 -7.39 -10.92
N GLN A 116 -25.84 -7.27 -11.83
CA GLN A 116 -25.80 -7.89 -13.17
C GLN A 116 -25.39 -6.90 -14.28
N ILE A 117 -25.60 -5.60 -14.07
CA ILE A 117 -25.11 -4.50 -14.93
C ILE A 117 -23.66 -4.12 -14.58
N LEU A 118 -23.20 -4.41 -13.37
CA LEU A 118 -21.77 -4.53 -13.12
C LEU A 118 -21.27 -5.78 -13.83
N PRO A 119 -20.42 -5.67 -14.87
CA PRO A 119 -19.96 -6.83 -15.59
C PRO A 119 -19.40 -7.84 -14.59
N LYS A 120 -19.87 -9.08 -14.70
CA LYS A 120 -19.42 -10.29 -13.99
C LYS A 120 -17.97 -10.67 -14.35
N ARG A 121 -17.16 -9.66 -14.67
CA ARG A 121 -15.85 -9.69 -15.28
C ARG A 121 -14.85 -8.84 -14.48
N ILE A 122 -14.96 -8.84 -13.15
CA ILE A 122 -13.74 -8.97 -12.33
C ILE A 122 -13.26 -10.43 -12.48
N ARG A 123 -12.94 -10.81 -13.72
CA ARG A 123 -12.16 -12.00 -13.97
C ARG A 123 -10.79 -11.60 -13.48
N ARG A 124 -10.35 -12.21 -12.38
CA ARG A 124 -8.97 -12.16 -11.86
C ARG A 124 -7.99 -12.00 -13.03
N ASN A 125 -7.57 -10.78 -13.33
CA ASN A 125 -6.49 -10.58 -14.26
C ASN A 125 -5.25 -11.02 -13.51
N SER A 126 -4.71 -12.15 -13.95
CA SER A 126 -3.57 -12.85 -13.36
C SER A 126 -2.36 -11.96 -13.18
N THR A 127 -2.26 -10.84 -13.89
CA THR A 127 -1.20 -9.84 -13.76
C THR A 127 -1.28 -9.06 -12.46
N LEU A 128 -2.45 -8.53 -12.05
CA LEU A 128 -2.60 -7.87 -10.76
C LEU A 128 -2.48 -8.86 -9.60
N GLY A 129 -2.98 -10.09 -9.79
CA GLY A 129 -2.76 -11.18 -8.83
C GLY A 129 -1.27 -11.49 -8.65
N VAL A 130 -0.51 -11.61 -9.74
CA VAL A 130 0.94 -11.84 -9.72
C VAL A 130 1.69 -10.64 -9.16
N LEU A 131 1.24 -9.41 -9.39
CA LEU A 131 1.88 -8.23 -8.82
C LEU A 131 1.66 -8.18 -7.30
N VAL A 132 0.43 -8.42 -6.84
CA VAL A 132 0.10 -8.49 -5.40
C VAL A 132 0.81 -9.65 -4.73
N GLU A 133 0.93 -10.80 -5.39
CA GLU A 133 1.68 -11.96 -4.91
C GLU A 133 3.18 -11.66 -4.80
N LYS A 134 3.79 -11.05 -5.84
CA LYS A 134 5.21 -10.67 -5.80
C LYS A 134 5.50 -9.56 -4.80
N VAL A 135 4.60 -8.60 -4.63
CA VAL A 135 4.69 -7.58 -3.59
C VAL A 135 4.55 -8.24 -2.21
N GLY A 136 3.66 -9.23 -2.06
CA GLY A 136 3.53 -10.04 -0.86
C GLY A 136 4.78 -10.84 -0.52
N GLU A 137 5.40 -11.51 -1.50
CA GLU A 137 6.67 -12.22 -1.34
C GLU A 137 7.81 -11.27 -0.99
N ALA A 138 7.89 -10.11 -1.64
CA ALA A 138 8.88 -9.09 -1.32
C ALA A 138 8.67 -8.53 0.10
N ALA A 139 7.42 -8.31 0.51
CA ALA A 139 7.09 -7.86 1.86
C ALA A 139 7.44 -8.93 2.92
N LEU A 140 7.20 -10.21 2.63
CA LEU A 140 7.61 -11.33 3.48
C LEU A 140 9.13 -11.46 3.57
N ALA A 141 9.85 -11.30 2.46
CA ALA A 141 11.31 -11.31 2.46
C ALA A 141 11.89 -10.13 3.27
N VAL A 142 11.27 -8.95 3.17
CA VAL A 142 11.64 -7.79 4.00
C VAL A 142 11.30 -8.03 5.47
N TYR A 143 10.16 -8.65 5.77
CA TYR A 143 9.78 -9.03 7.14
C TYR A 143 10.76 -10.03 7.76
N ASP A 144 11.13 -11.09 7.03
CA ASP A 144 12.10 -12.08 7.49
C ASP A 144 13.50 -11.46 7.64
N TRP A 145 13.90 -10.55 6.76
CA TRP A 145 15.14 -9.80 6.91
C TRP A 145 15.10 -8.85 8.12
N GLY A 146 13.98 -8.19 8.37
CA GLY A 146 13.75 -7.40 9.58
C GLY A 146 13.85 -8.24 10.85
N LYS A 147 13.25 -9.43 10.86
CA LYS A 147 13.36 -10.37 11.98
C LYS A 147 14.79 -10.83 12.20
N PHE A 148 15.53 -11.13 11.12
CA PHE A 148 16.93 -11.50 11.20
C PHE A 148 17.80 -10.38 11.78
N THR A 149 17.55 -9.13 11.38
CA THR A 149 18.30 -7.98 11.91
C THR A 149 17.98 -7.72 13.39
N MET A 150 16.72 -7.87 13.80
CA MET A 150 16.33 -7.81 15.23
C MET A 150 17.01 -8.91 16.07
N ASP A 151 17.06 -10.14 15.59
CA ASP A 151 17.74 -11.24 16.28
C ASP A 151 19.26 -10.99 16.39
N ALA A 152 19.86 -10.36 15.37
CA ALA A 152 21.27 -9.99 15.39
C ALA A 152 21.57 -8.86 16.40
N GLU A 153 20.69 -7.86 16.49
CA GLU A 153 20.80 -6.79 17.48
C GLU A 153 20.59 -7.34 18.90
N ALA A 154 19.59 -8.19 19.12
CA ALA A 154 19.36 -8.84 20.42
C ALA A 154 20.59 -9.61 20.92
N ARG A 155 21.29 -10.33 20.03
CA ARG A 155 22.57 -10.98 20.35
C ARG A 155 23.67 -9.98 20.71
N THR A 156 23.72 -8.85 20.01
CA THR A 156 24.69 -7.78 20.27
C THR A 156 24.46 -7.13 21.64
N TYR A 157 23.20 -6.88 22.02
CA TYR A 157 22.84 -6.39 23.35
C TYR A 157 23.17 -7.41 24.45
N SER A 158 22.86 -8.68 24.24
CA SER A 158 23.20 -9.76 25.18
C SER A 158 24.72 -9.85 25.41
N ASN A 159 25.51 -9.78 24.33
CA ASN A 159 26.98 -9.77 24.43
C ASN A 159 27.50 -8.53 25.18
N ARG A 160 26.90 -7.35 24.97
CA ARG A 160 27.27 -6.13 25.71
C ARG A 160 26.96 -6.24 27.19
N LEU A 161 25.82 -6.82 27.56
CA LEU A 161 25.47 -7.08 28.96
C LEU A 161 26.49 -8.02 29.63
N ALA A 162 26.84 -9.12 28.95
CA ALA A 162 27.83 -10.06 29.45
C ALA A 162 29.22 -9.39 29.64
N THR A 163 29.65 -8.55 28.70
CA THR A 163 30.91 -7.80 28.87
C THR A 163 30.88 -6.82 30.04
N ASN A 164 29.74 -6.18 30.29
CA ASN A 164 29.61 -5.24 31.41
C ASN A 164 29.63 -5.96 32.77
N GLU A 165 29.07 -7.17 32.88
CA GLU A 165 29.20 -8.00 34.10
C GLU A 165 30.64 -8.46 34.33
N VAL A 166 31.37 -8.82 33.26
CA VAL A 166 32.79 -9.18 33.37
C VAL A 166 33.62 -7.96 33.82
N ILE A 167 33.35 -6.78 33.28
CA ILE A 167 34.05 -5.55 33.68
C ILE A 167 33.77 -5.22 35.15
N SER A 168 32.51 -5.35 35.60
CA SER A 168 32.14 -5.04 37.00
C SER A 168 32.78 -6.01 38.01
N THR A 169 32.86 -7.30 37.67
CA THR A 169 33.52 -8.31 38.51
C THR A 169 35.03 -8.09 38.60
N VAL A 170 35.68 -7.75 37.49
CA VAL A 170 37.12 -7.39 37.48
C VAL A 170 37.40 -6.15 38.34
N GLU A 171 36.56 -5.12 38.25
CA GLU A 171 36.64 -3.93 39.09
C GLU A 171 36.49 -4.26 40.59
N HIS A 172 35.56 -5.15 40.95
CA HIS A 172 35.41 -5.60 42.33
C HIS A 172 36.62 -6.37 42.86
N VAL A 173 37.17 -7.29 42.07
CA VAL A 173 38.38 -8.03 42.45
C VAL A 173 39.55 -7.07 42.64
N ARG A 174 39.76 -6.14 41.70
CA ARG A 174 40.83 -5.13 41.78
C ARG A 174 40.74 -4.29 43.06
N ARG A 175 39.53 -3.85 43.44
CA ARG A 175 39.33 -3.08 44.69
C ARG A 175 39.62 -3.93 45.93
N ALA A 176 39.21 -5.19 45.95
CA ALA A 176 39.48 -6.11 47.06
C ALA A 176 40.98 -6.42 47.23
N THR A 177 41.72 -6.57 46.13
CA THR A 177 43.17 -6.75 46.18
C THR A 177 43.88 -5.49 46.70
N LEU A 178 43.47 -4.31 46.22
CA LEU A 178 44.05 -3.04 46.68
C LEU A 178 43.81 -2.79 48.18
N SER A 179 42.63 -3.11 48.71
CA SER A 179 42.37 -2.95 50.15
C SER A 179 43.18 -3.93 51.00
N ALA A 180 43.41 -5.16 50.55
CA ALA A 180 44.25 -6.13 51.24
C ALA A 180 45.73 -5.69 51.31
N SER A 181 46.26 -5.15 50.22
CA SER A 181 47.64 -4.63 50.17
C SER A 181 47.85 -3.45 51.12
N VAL A 182 46.87 -2.56 51.25
CA VAL A 182 46.92 -1.42 52.18
C VAL A 182 46.93 -1.89 53.64
N HIS A 183 46.16 -2.93 53.98
CA HIS A 183 46.18 -3.49 55.34
C HIS A 183 47.51 -4.15 55.72
N GLN A 184 48.19 -4.83 54.78
CA GLN A 184 49.52 -5.40 55.04
C GLN A 184 50.59 -4.32 55.28
N PHE A 185 50.52 -3.21 54.55
CA PHE A 185 51.48 -2.11 54.70
C PHE A 185 51.32 -1.34 56.02
N SER A 186 50.14 -1.40 56.65
CA SER A 186 49.88 -0.76 57.94
C SER A 186 50.37 -1.56 59.16
N GLN A 187 50.77 -2.82 59.01
CA GLN A 187 51.17 -3.70 60.13
C GLN A 187 52.68 -3.98 60.22
N GLY A 188 53.49 -3.47 59.28
CA GLY A 188 54.96 -3.56 59.31
C GLY A 188 55.60 -2.24 59.71
#